data_AF-A0A139H2D6-F1
#
_entry.id   AF-A0A139H2D6-F1
#
_cell.length_a   1.000
_cell.length_b   1.000
_cell.length_c   1.000
_cell.angle_alpha   90.00
_cell.angle_beta   90.00
_cell.angle_gamma   90.00
#
_symmetry.space_group_name_H-M   'P 1'
#
loop_
_entity.id
_entity.type
_entity.pdbx_description
1 polymer ?
#
loop_
_entity_poly.entity_id
_entity_poly.type
_entity_poly.pdbx_seq_one_letter_code
_entity_poly.pdbx_strand_id
1 'polypeptide(L)'
;MFQGNAHSTLFRSFQGWTALSPAAPGEGSLMLYPNVKWSISYLLLRPFFRAPVESGDVMDASKWTFDPTTPWFPGTWKSDSQLLSPSSRPHLRLNDCMVSIPAMEPGDSIWWHADMCHAVEVEHNVEHEACVAHIAATPSTEQNKKYMKQQVENFLHGKAPPDFEREGLFSERGYEGFTGEQSILSGDEGRRAFGFDLLGQETAVAA
;
A
#
# COMPACT_ATOMS: atom_id res chain seq x y z
N MET A 1 14.09 4.06 -6.36
CA MET A 1 13.55 4.40 -5.03
C MET A 1 14.68 4.24 -4.02
N PHE A 2 14.71 5.03 -2.93
CA PHE A 2 15.63 4.73 -1.84
C PHE A 2 15.29 3.37 -1.24
N GLN A 3 16.29 2.64 -0.73
CA GLN A 3 16.04 1.38 -0.03
C GLN A 3 15.38 1.69 1.31
N GLY A 4 14.23 1.09 1.58
CA GLY A 4 13.43 1.31 2.78
C GLY A 4 12.50 0.13 3.02
N ASN A 5 12.32 -0.24 4.29
CA ASN A 5 11.56 -1.44 4.67
C ASN A 5 10.04 -1.28 4.43
N ALA A 6 9.57 -0.05 4.21
CA ALA A 6 8.19 0.29 3.93
C ALA A 6 7.89 0.48 2.43
N HIS A 7 8.83 0.14 1.56
CA HIS A 7 8.73 0.42 0.12
C HIS A 7 8.28 -0.81 -0.68
N SER A 8 7.42 -0.57 -1.66
CA SER A 8 7.07 -1.52 -2.71
C SER A 8 7.94 -1.25 -3.93
N THR A 9 8.59 -2.29 -4.48
CA THR A 9 9.35 -2.17 -5.73
C THR A 9 8.50 -2.41 -6.98
N LEU A 10 7.25 -2.85 -6.79
CA LEU A 10 6.21 -2.93 -7.82
C LEU A 10 5.53 -1.58 -8.06
N PHE A 11 5.18 -1.33 -9.33
CA PHE A 11 4.18 -0.34 -9.70
C PHE A 11 2.78 -0.91 -9.49
N ARG A 12 2.01 -0.30 -8.58
CA ARG A 12 0.60 -0.60 -8.33
C ARG A 12 -0.20 0.59 -8.83
N SER A 13 -1.21 0.37 -9.68
CA SER A 13 -2.12 1.45 -10.09
C SER A 13 -3.16 1.72 -9.00
N PHE A 14 -3.65 0.65 -8.39
CA PHE A 14 -4.52 0.67 -7.22
C PHE A 14 -3.97 -0.27 -6.16
N GLN A 15 -4.01 0.19 -4.91
CA GLN A 15 -3.97 -0.72 -3.77
C GLN A 15 -5.37 -1.26 -3.53
N GLY A 16 -5.46 -2.40 -2.86
CA GLY A 16 -6.75 -3.02 -2.58
C GLY A 16 -6.63 -4.20 -1.64
N TRP A 17 -7.78 -4.62 -1.15
CA TRP A 17 -7.92 -5.85 -0.40
C TRP A 17 -9.33 -6.43 -0.58
N THR A 18 -9.44 -7.72 -0.27
CA THR A 18 -10.71 -8.46 -0.21
C THR A 18 -11.04 -8.80 1.24
N ALA A 19 -12.27 -8.53 1.67
CA ALA A 19 -12.75 -8.86 3.01
C ALA A 19 -12.85 -10.37 3.20
N LEU A 20 -12.35 -10.87 4.33
CA LEU A 20 -12.50 -12.27 4.77
C LEU A 20 -13.45 -12.39 5.97
N SER A 21 -13.74 -11.28 6.65
CA SER A 21 -14.75 -11.13 7.68
C SER A 21 -15.51 -9.81 7.48
N PRO A 22 -16.68 -9.63 8.12
CA PRO A 22 -17.36 -8.34 8.14
C PRO A 22 -16.49 -7.25 8.76
N ALA A 23 -16.66 -6.02 8.28
CA ALA A 23 -16.08 -4.83 8.90
C ALA A 23 -16.86 -3.57 8.52
N ALA A 24 -17.20 -2.74 9.48
CA ALA A 24 -17.93 -1.49 9.30
C ALA A 24 -17.18 -0.27 9.89
N PRO A 25 -17.62 0.97 9.59
CA PRO A 25 -17.10 2.16 10.28
C PRO A 25 -17.17 2.03 11.81
N GLY A 26 -16.06 2.33 12.50
CA GLY A 26 -15.90 2.18 13.94
C GLY A 26 -15.36 0.81 14.38
N GLU A 27 -15.12 -0.10 13.45
CA GLU A 27 -14.63 -1.47 13.68
C GLU A 27 -13.19 -1.63 13.19
N GLY A 28 -12.33 -0.61 13.36
CA GLY A 28 -10.93 -0.69 12.93
C GLY A 28 -10.78 -0.70 11.41
N SER A 29 -11.73 -0.11 10.68
CA SER A 29 -11.81 -0.21 9.23
C SER A 29 -10.88 0.79 8.52
N LEU A 30 -10.79 0.67 7.19
CA LEU A 30 -10.02 1.58 6.34
C LEU A 30 -10.69 2.95 6.27
N MET A 31 -9.88 4.01 6.29
CA MET A 31 -10.29 5.37 5.99
C MET A 31 -9.56 5.88 4.75
N LEU A 32 -10.27 6.64 3.91
CA LEU A 32 -9.75 7.20 2.68
C LEU A 32 -9.89 8.73 2.66
N TYR A 33 -8.96 9.41 2.00
CA TYR A 33 -9.12 10.82 1.61
C TYR A 33 -9.54 10.88 0.13
N PRO A 34 -10.84 11.04 -0.18
CA PRO A 34 -11.39 10.80 -1.53
C PRO A 34 -11.15 11.98 -2.49
N ASN A 35 -9.93 12.52 -2.54
CA ASN A 35 -9.57 13.67 -3.36
C ASN A 35 -8.09 13.67 -3.75
N VAL A 36 -7.73 12.75 -4.66
CA VAL A 36 -6.35 12.49 -5.10
C VAL A 36 -5.69 13.72 -5.73
N LYS A 37 -6.39 14.39 -6.64
CA LYS A 37 -5.83 15.53 -7.39
C LYS A 37 -5.33 16.62 -6.45
N TRP A 38 -6.17 17.05 -5.51
CA TRP A 38 -5.84 18.16 -4.65
C TRP A 38 -4.92 17.75 -3.50
N SER A 39 -5.07 16.53 -2.96
CA SER A 39 -4.18 16.03 -1.90
C SER A 39 -2.74 15.88 -2.37
N ILE A 40 -2.53 15.36 -3.59
CA ILE A 40 -1.19 15.23 -4.17
C ILE A 40 -0.61 16.55 -4.62
N SER A 41 -1.41 17.43 -5.24
CA SER A 41 -0.95 18.78 -5.55
C SER A 41 -0.48 19.51 -4.28
N TYR A 42 -1.26 19.42 -3.20
CA TYR A 42 -0.90 19.99 -1.92
C TYR A 42 0.36 19.33 -1.35
N LEU A 43 0.45 18.00 -1.36
CA LEU A 43 1.60 17.27 -0.84
C LEU A 43 2.91 17.64 -1.54
N LEU A 44 2.91 17.69 -2.87
CA LEU A 44 4.09 18.01 -3.67
C LEU A 44 4.53 19.46 -3.52
N LEU A 45 3.58 20.39 -3.37
CA LEU A 45 3.88 21.81 -3.19
C LEU A 45 4.21 22.18 -1.74
N ARG A 46 3.74 21.41 -0.76
CA ARG A 46 3.89 21.71 0.68
C ARG A 46 5.31 22.04 1.14
N PRO A 47 6.38 21.37 0.67
CA PRO A 47 7.76 21.70 1.05
C PRO A 47 8.17 23.14 0.70
N PHE A 48 7.55 23.74 -0.32
CA PHE A 48 7.89 25.08 -0.81
C PHE A 48 7.16 26.22 -0.11
N PHE A 49 6.33 25.92 0.90
CA PHE A 49 5.56 26.94 1.61
C PHE A 49 5.79 26.84 3.11
N ARG A 50 6.36 27.90 3.70
CA ARG A 50 6.57 28.02 5.14
C ARG A 50 5.29 28.52 5.81
N ALA A 51 4.93 27.87 6.92
CA ALA A 51 3.79 28.25 7.73
C ALA A 51 3.98 29.64 8.35
N PRO A 52 2.89 30.40 8.56
CA PRO A 52 2.94 31.63 9.35
C PRO A 52 3.34 31.34 10.80
N VAL A 53 3.91 32.36 11.48
CA VAL A 53 4.35 32.24 12.88
C VAL A 53 3.14 32.17 13.82
N GLU A 54 2.08 32.91 13.51
CA GLU A 54 0.85 32.93 14.31
C GLU A 54 0.02 31.68 14.00
N SER A 55 -0.30 30.90 15.03
CA SER A 55 -1.04 29.65 14.87
C SER A 55 -2.46 29.85 14.32
N GLY A 56 -3.09 31.00 14.63
CA GLY A 56 -4.40 31.36 14.10
C GLY A 56 -4.43 31.57 12.59
N ASP A 57 -3.26 31.82 11.98
CA ASP A 57 -3.12 32.15 10.57
C ASP A 57 -2.84 30.93 9.69
N VAL A 58 -2.61 29.76 10.29
CA VAL A 58 -2.20 28.53 9.60
C VAL A 58 -3.21 28.10 8.52
N MET A 59 -4.51 28.39 8.71
CA MET A 59 -5.56 28.05 7.75
C MET A 59 -5.75 29.10 6.64
N ASP A 60 -5.13 30.28 6.77
CA ASP A 60 -5.15 31.31 5.74
C ASP A 60 -3.98 31.11 4.78
N ALA A 61 -4.25 30.45 3.65
CA ALA A 61 -3.24 30.13 2.65
C ALA A 61 -2.49 31.38 2.12
N SER A 62 -3.09 32.58 2.18
CA SER A 62 -2.44 33.82 1.73
C SER A 62 -1.29 34.28 2.64
N LYS A 63 -1.27 33.80 3.88
CA LYS A 63 -0.24 34.13 4.88
C LYS A 63 0.96 33.18 4.85
N TRP A 64 0.93 32.16 4.00
CA TRP A 64 2.04 31.25 3.79
C TRP A 64 3.08 31.87 2.87
N THR A 65 4.35 31.70 3.22
CA THR A 65 5.47 32.29 2.47
C THR A 65 6.12 31.25 1.57
N PHE A 66 6.29 31.55 0.29
CA PHE A 66 7.05 30.70 -0.62
C PHE A 66 8.54 30.67 -0.21
N ASP A 67 9.09 29.46 -0.06
CA ASP A 67 10.45 29.19 0.36
C ASP A 67 11.01 27.99 -0.43
N PRO A 68 11.78 28.23 -1.50
CA PRO A 68 12.35 27.17 -2.32
C PRO A 68 13.73 26.69 -1.85
N THR A 69 14.28 27.27 -0.77
CA THR A 69 15.68 27.02 -0.38
C THR A 69 15.80 26.11 0.82
N THR A 70 14.80 26.11 1.71
CA THR A 70 14.82 25.23 2.89
C THR A 70 14.65 23.75 2.48
N PRO A 71 15.60 22.86 2.82
CA PRO A 71 15.55 21.44 2.44
C PRO A 71 14.67 20.62 3.40
N TRP A 72 13.46 21.11 3.71
CA TRP A 72 12.54 20.47 4.64
C TRP A 72 11.32 19.90 3.91
N PHE A 73 11.17 18.58 3.95
CA PHE A 73 10.07 17.85 3.33
C PHE A 73 9.17 17.24 4.42
N PRO A 74 8.00 17.83 4.70
CA PRO A 74 7.21 17.46 5.88
C PRO A 74 6.68 16.03 5.77
N GLY A 75 6.96 15.18 6.74
CA GLY A 75 6.48 13.80 6.74
C GLY A 75 7.23 12.88 5.78
N THR A 76 8.41 13.29 5.30
CA THR A 76 9.21 12.52 4.33
C THR A 76 10.51 12.07 4.98
N TRP A 77 10.75 10.76 5.02
CA TRP A 77 12.00 10.15 5.47
C TRP A 77 12.46 9.12 4.44
N LYS A 78 13.78 8.91 4.33
CA LYS A 78 14.35 8.06 3.26
C LYS A 78 13.92 6.59 3.35
N SER A 79 13.66 6.09 4.56
CA SER A 79 13.37 4.69 4.85
C SER A 79 11.88 4.37 4.96
N ASP A 80 11.03 5.40 5.00
CA ASP A 80 9.61 5.28 5.33
C ASP A 80 8.71 5.76 4.20
N SER A 81 7.46 5.31 4.25
CA SER A 81 6.40 5.85 3.41
C SER A 81 6.17 7.35 3.70
N GLN A 82 5.60 8.04 2.72
CA GLN A 82 5.19 9.42 2.88
C GLN A 82 4.07 9.52 3.94
N LEU A 83 4.33 10.23 5.04
CA LEU A 83 3.37 10.43 6.11
C LEU A 83 2.67 11.79 5.98
N LEU A 84 1.36 11.78 6.20
CA LEU A 84 0.51 12.96 6.27
C LEU A 84 -0.02 13.07 7.69
N SER A 85 0.02 14.26 8.26
CA SER A 85 -0.48 14.54 9.60
C SER A 85 -1.19 15.88 9.65
N PRO A 86 -2.13 16.11 10.60
CA PRO A 86 -2.78 17.40 10.77
C PRO A 86 -1.78 18.55 10.97
N SER A 87 -0.67 18.30 11.68
CA SER A 87 0.38 19.29 11.91
C SER A 87 1.21 19.61 10.66
N SER A 88 1.52 18.59 9.85
CA SER A 88 2.29 18.81 8.62
C SER A 88 1.43 19.41 7.50
N ARG A 89 0.13 19.10 7.47
CA ARG A 89 -0.78 19.37 6.34
C ARG A 89 -2.16 19.84 6.83
N PRO A 90 -2.24 20.99 7.52
CA PRO A 90 -3.45 21.45 8.20
C PRO A 90 -4.64 21.66 7.25
N HIS A 91 -4.41 22.15 6.03
CA HIS A 91 -5.48 22.40 5.06
C HIS A 91 -6.15 21.13 4.52
N LEU A 92 -5.53 19.96 4.67
CA LEU A 92 -6.20 18.70 4.35
C LEU A 92 -7.28 18.35 5.38
N ARG A 93 -7.27 18.96 6.58
CA ARG A 93 -8.24 18.71 7.64
C ARG A 93 -8.51 17.21 7.82
N LEU A 94 -7.44 16.43 7.95
CA LEU A 94 -7.52 14.96 7.89
C LEU A 94 -8.56 14.39 8.88
N ASN A 95 -8.68 14.98 10.07
CA ASN A 95 -9.67 14.56 11.07
C ASN A 95 -11.13 14.76 10.62
N ASP A 96 -11.40 15.73 9.74
CA ASP A 96 -12.74 16.07 9.27
C ASP A 96 -13.04 15.50 7.87
N CYS A 97 -12.01 15.23 7.08
CA CYS A 97 -12.13 14.95 5.65
C CYS A 97 -11.74 13.52 5.26
N MET A 98 -11.10 12.77 6.15
CA MET A 98 -10.99 11.31 6.00
C MET A 98 -12.36 10.69 6.21
N VAL A 99 -12.74 9.76 5.34
CA VAL A 99 -14.01 9.04 5.41
C VAL A 99 -13.75 7.56 5.60
N SER A 100 -14.47 6.92 6.52
CA SER A 100 -14.48 5.47 6.65
C SER A 100 -15.10 4.85 5.40
N ILE A 101 -14.60 3.67 5.03
CA ILE A 101 -15.17 2.90 3.93
C ILE A 101 -16.56 2.35 4.31
N PRO A 102 -17.40 1.93 3.35
CA PRO A 102 -18.68 1.31 3.67
C PRO A 102 -18.53 0.05 4.53
N ALA A 103 -19.63 -0.42 5.11
CA ALA A 103 -19.68 -1.77 5.68
C ALA A 103 -19.37 -2.80 4.58
N MET A 104 -18.51 -3.76 4.91
CA MET A 104 -18.00 -4.79 4.03
C MET A 104 -18.44 -6.16 4.56
N GLU A 105 -18.78 -7.06 3.65
CA GLU A 105 -19.05 -8.47 3.92
C GLU A 105 -17.95 -9.36 3.32
N PRO A 106 -17.77 -10.61 3.80
CA PRO A 106 -16.80 -11.53 3.22
C PRO A 106 -16.96 -11.68 1.70
N GLY A 107 -15.88 -11.44 0.97
CA GLY A 107 -15.85 -11.45 -0.50
C GLY A 107 -15.94 -10.07 -1.15
N ASP A 108 -16.37 -9.03 -0.43
CA ASP A 108 -16.31 -7.66 -0.93
C ASP A 108 -14.86 -7.21 -1.11
N SER A 109 -14.64 -6.33 -2.09
CA SER A 109 -13.31 -5.76 -2.35
C SER A 109 -13.37 -4.24 -2.42
N ILE A 110 -12.31 -3.59 -1.95
CA ILE A 110 -12.15 -2.15 -2.04
C ILE A 110 -10.81 -1.79 -2.65
N TRP A 111 -10.81 -0.71 -3.43
CA TRP A 111 -9.69 -0.28 -4.25
C TRP A 111 -9.49 1.21 -4.10
N TRP A 112 -8.25 1.65 -3.91
CA TRP A 112 -7.89 3.06 -3.89
C TRP A 112 -6.65 3.32 -4.73
N HIS A 113 -6.64 4.47 -5.40
CA HIS A 113 -5.53 4.89 -6.26
C HIS A 113 -4.21 4.89 -5.46
N ALA A 114 -3.10 4.55 -6.09
CA ALA A 114 -1.79 4.45 -5.43
C ALA A 114 -1.39 5.71 -4.64
N ASP A 115 -1.81 6.88 -5.12
CA ASP A 115 -1.58 8.18 -4.49
C ASP A 115 -2.68 8.62 -3.49
N MET A 116 -3.72 7.81 -3.27
CA MET A 116 -4.78 8.17 -2.33
C MET A 116 -4.26 8.02 -0.88
N CYS A 117 -4.34 9.11 -0.13
CA CYS A 117 -4.10 9.09 1.31
C CYS A 117 -5.14 8.19 1.98
N HIS A 118 -4.65 7.31 2.84
CA HIS A 118 -5.46 6.35 3.57
C HIS A 118 -4.89 6.18 4.98
N ALA A 119 -5.74 5.71 5.89
CA ALA A 119 -5.40 5.37 7.27
C ALA A 119 -6.27 4.19 7.71
N VAL A 120 -5.94 3.60 8.86
CA VAL A 120 -6.83 2.64 9.53
C VAL A 120 -7.40 3.36 10.75
N GLU A 121 -8.67 3.12 11.06
CA GLU A 121 -9.28 3.63 12.29
C GLU A 121 -8.47 3.18 13.52
N VAL A 122 -8.32 4.09 14.48
CA VAL A 122 -7.52 3.81 15.69
C VAL A 122 -8.21 2.80 16.61
N GLU A 123 -9.55 2.83 16.63
CA GLU A 123 -10.38 2.01 17.51
C GLU A 123 -11.07 0.89 16.72
N HIS A 124 -11.19 -0.28 17.35
CA HIS A 124 -11.96 -1.42 16.88
C HIS A 124 -12.97 -1.79 17.97
N ASN A 125 -14.20 -1.30 17.85
CA ASN A 125 -15.19 -1.31 18.93
C ASN A 125 -16.10 -2.56 18.95
N VAL A 126 -15.65 -3.65 18.34
CA VAL A 126 -16.39 -4.91 18.25
C VAL A 126 -15.53 -6.08 18.71
N GLU A 127 -16.17 -7.21 18.99
CA GLU A 127 -15.50 -8.41 19.54
C GLU A 127 -15.06 -9.42 18.47
N HIS A 128 -15.35 -9.16 17.19
CA HIS A 128 -15.01 -10.06 16.08
C HIS A 128 -13.82 -9.54 15.27
N GLU A 129 -13.04 -10.42 14.67
CA GLU A 129 -11.85 -10.04 13.91
C GLU A 129 -12.19 -9.32 12.60
N ALA A 130 -11.36 -8.34 12.22
CA ALA A 130 -11.38 -7.70 10.91
C ALA A 130 -10.21 -8.24 10.04
N CYS A 131 -10.52 -9.20 9.17
CA CYS A 131 -9.55 -9.96 8.39
C CYS A 131 -9.67 -9.61 6.90
N VAL A 132 -8.54 -9.31 6.26
CA VAL A 132 -8.47 -8.95 4.84
C VAL A 132 -7.31 -9.65 4.13
N ALA A 133 -7.47 -9.91 2.83
CA ALA A 133 -6.38 -10.33 1.95
C ALA A 133 -5.95 -9.15 1.07
N HIS A 134 -4.70 -8.68 1.20
CA HIS A 134 -4.18 -7.60 0.36
C HIS A 134 -3.90 -8.07 -1.07
N ILE A 135 -4.64 -7.51 -2.03
CA ILE A 135 -4.55 -7.83 -3.46
C ILE A 135 -4.61 -6.52 -4.23
N ALA A 136 -3.50 -6.13 -4.86
CA ALA A 136 -3.39 -4.87 -5.59
C ALA A 136 -3.59 -5.05 -7.09
N ALA A 137 -3.85 -3.94 -7.80
CA ALA A 137 -3.85 -3.91 -9.25
C ALA A 137 -2.44 -3.60 -9.77
N THR A 138 -1.76 -4.60 -10.31
CA THR A 138 -0.38 -4.50 -10.83
C THR A 138 -0.34 -4.77 -12.34
N PRO A 139 -0.32 -3.74 -13.19
CA PRO A 139 -0.26 -3.94 -14.64
C PRO A 139 1.08 -4.54 -15.08
N SER A 140 1.09 -5.29 -16.19
CA SER A 140 2.26 -6.02 -16.69
C SER A 140 3.31 -5.13 -17.38
N THR A 141 3.86 -4.16 -16.64
CA THR A 141 5.00 -3.34 -17.07
C THR A 141 6.30 -4.17 -17.02
N GLU A 142 7.34 -3.73 -17.73
CA GLU A 142 8.64 -4.41 -17.71
C GLU A 142 9.25 -4.48 -16.31
N GLN A 143 9.07 -3.43 -15.50
CA GLN A 143 9.48 -3.44 -14.09
C GLN A 143 8.72 -4.48 -13.27
N ASN A 144 7.40 -4.55 -13.44
CA ASN A 144 6.57 -5.49 -12.69
C ASN A 144 6.85 -6.93 -13.10
N LYS A 145 7.02 -7.23 -14.39
CA LYS A 145 7.40 -8.56 -14.86
C LYS A 145 8.73 -9.02 -14.26
N LYS A 146 9.71 -8.13 -14.17
CA LYS A 146 11.00 -8.46 -13.54
C LYS A 146 10.83 -8.88 -12.07
N TYR A 147 9.98 -8.17 -11.32
CA TYR A 147 9.66 -8.54 -9.94
C TYR A 147 8.88 -9.87 -9.88
N MET A 148 7.84 -10.01 -10.71
CA MET A 148 6.99 -11.20 -10.77
C MET A 148 7.81 -12.47 -11.03
N LYS A 149 8.82 -12.39 -11.92
CA LYS A 149 9.74 -13.52 -12.15
C LYS A 149 10.42 -13.98 -10.86
N GLN A 150 11.01 -13.05 -10.08
CA GLN A 150 11.64 -13.41 -8.82
C GLN A 150 10.62 -13.90 -7.78
N GLN A 151 9.42 -13.30 -7.76
CA GLN A 151 8.34 -13.71 -6.87
C GLN A 151 7.90 -15.15 -7.15
N VAL A 152 7.71 -15.56 -8.42
CA VAL A 152 7.32 -16.93 -8.74
C VAL A 152 8.45 -17.92 -8.44
N GLU A 153 9.71 -17.55 -8.67
CA GLU A 153 10.87 -18.35 -8.25
C GLU A 153 10.89 -18.56 -6.73
N ASN A 154 10.63 -17.50 -5.94
CA ASN A 154 10.56 -17.58 -4.47
C ASN A 154 9.36 -18.43 -4.02
N PHE A 155 8.19 -18.24 -4.63
CA PHE A 155 6.98 -18.99 -4.35
C PHE A 155 7.18 -20.51 -4.51
N LEU A 156 7.84 -20.96 -5.59
CA LEU A 156 8.17 -22.38 -5.80
C LEU A 156 9.08 -22.96 -4.71
N HIS A 157 9.87 -22.12 -4.05
CA HIS A 157 10.72 -22.49 -2.92
C HIS A 157 10.09 -22.19 -1.55
N GLY A 158 8.82 -21.77 -1.51
CA GLY A 158 8.10 -21.31 -0.30
C GLY A 158 8.84 -20.20 0.44
N LYS A 159 9.52 -19.31 -0.30
CA LYS A 159 10.21 -18.15 0.25
C LYS A 159 9.32 -16.92 0.12
N ALA A 160 9.50 -15.96 1.03
CA ALA A 160 8.82 -14.67 0.96
C ALA A 160 9.09 -13.95 -0.38
N PRO A 161 8.13 -13.14 -0.87
CA PRO A 161 8.37 -12.31 -2.05
C PRO A 161 9.50 -11.29 -1.80
N PRO A 162 10.17 -10.77 -2.84
CA PRO A 162 11.40 -9.99 -2.70
C PRO A 162 11.30 -8.76 -1.78
N ASP A 163 10.16 -8.06 -1.74
CA ASP A 163 9.97 -6.88 -0.87
C ASP A 163 9.79 -7.25 0.62
N PHE A 164 9.57 -8.53 0.92
CA PHE A 164 9.34 -9.05 2.27
C PHE A 164 10.45 -9.99 2.74
N GLU A 165 11.49 -10.21 1.92
CA GLU A 165 12.63 -11.03 2.31
C GLU A 165 13.40 -10.37 3.46
N ARG A 166 13.58 -11.12 4.56
CA ARG A 166 14.25 -10.67 5.78
C ARG A 166 15.06 -11.82 6.37
N GLU A 167 16.11 -11.49 7.11
CA GLU A 167 16.89 -12.50 7.84
C GLU A 167 16.00 -13.25 8.84
N GLY A 168 16.18 -14.58 8.91
CA GLY A 168 15.46 -15.44 9.85
C GLY A 168 14.07 -15.92 9.40
N LEU A 169 13.61 -15.59 8.19
CA LEU A 169 12.40 -16.17 7.62
C LEU A 169 12.61 -17.64 7.24
N PHE A 170 11.68 -18.50 7.67
CA PHE A 170 11.67 -19.91 7.31
C PHE A 170 10.91 -20.12 6.00
N SER A 171 11.26 -21.17 5.27
CA SER A 171 10.48 -21.58 4.09
C SER A 171 9.12 -22.12 4.53
N GLU A 172 8.06 -21.61 3.91
CA GLU A 172 6.68 -22.06 4.11
C GLU A 172 6.47 -23.49 3.61
N ARG A 173 7.41 -24.09 2.85
CA ARG A 173 7.35 -25.50 2.44
C ARG A 173 7.31 -26.47 3.62
N GLY A 174 7.79 -26.04 4.79
CA GLY A 174 7.74 -26.83 6.02
C GLY A 174 6.41 -26.74 6.77
N TYR A 175 5.49 -25.87 6.34
CA TYR A 175 4.20 -25.68 6.99
C TYR A 175 3.16 -26.69 6.50
N GLU A 176 2.31 -27.12 7.44
CA GLU A 176 1.15 -27.93 7.10
C GLU A 176 0.20 -27.13 6.21
N GLY A 177 -0.28 -27.74 5.11
CA GLY A 177 -1.16 -27.08 4.16
C GLY A 177 -0.46 -26.29 3.05
N PHE A 178 0.88 -26.27 2.99
CA PHE A 178 1.57 -25.71 1.82
C PHE A 178 1.35 -26.61 0.58
N THR A 179 0.59 -26.12 -0.39
CA THR A 179 0.29 -26.86 -1.64
C THR A 179 1.08 -26.34 -2.85
N GLY A 180 1.89 -25.28 -2.68
CA GLY A 180 2.66 -24.66 -3.76
C GLY A 180 1.80 -24.36 -4.98
N GLU A 181 2.31 -24.65 -6.17
CA GLU A 181 1.62 -24.44 -7.47
C GLU A 181 0.24 -25.10 -7.57
N GLN A 182 -0.05 -26.15 -6.80
CA GLN A 182 -1.37 -26.79 -6.78
C GLN A 182 -2.47 -25.89 -6.18
N SER A 183 -2.12 -24.83 -5.45
CA SER A 183 -3.10 -23.83 -4.98
C SER A 183 -3.63 -22.92 -6.10
N ILE A 184 -3.04 -22.98 -7.30
CA ILE A 184 -3.46 -22.15 -8.44
C ILE A 184 -4.67 -22.80 -9.11
N LEU A 185 -5.85 -22.55 -8.55
CA LEU A 185 -7.11 -23.18 -8.99
C LEU A 185 -7.58 -22.69 -10.36
N SER A 186 -7.11 -21.53 -10.83
CA SER A 186 -7.51 -20.91 -12.10
C SER A 186 -6.75 -21.42 -13.33
N GLY A 187 -6.04 -22.55 -13.21
CA GLY A 187 -5.30 -23.18 -14.32
C GLY A 187 -4.31 -22.23 -15.00
N ASP A 188 -4.23 -22.27 -16.33
CA ASP A 188 -3.27 -21.49 -17.13
C ASP A 188 -3.39 -19.98 -16.93
N GLU A 189 -4.60 -19.46 -16.70
CA GLU A 189 -4.79 -18.03 -16.44
C GLU A 189 -4.16 -17.62 -15.10
N GLY A 190 -4.39 -18.41 -14.05
CA GLY A 190 -3.75 -18.20 -12.75
C GLY A 190 -2.23 -18.31 -12.85
N ARG A 191 -1.73 -19.31 -13.57
CA ARG A 191 -0.27 -19.49 -13.79
C ARG A 191 0.35 -18.29 -14.50
N ARG A 192 -0.29 -17.77 -15.55
CA ARG A 192 0.16 -16.53 -16.21
C ARG A 192 0.11 -15.33 -15.27
N ALA A 193 -0.94 -15.19 -14.47
CA ALA A 193 -1.05 -14.11 -13.49
C ALA A 193 0.04 -14.18 -12.40
N PHE A 194 0.48 -15.39 -12.02
CA PHE A 194 1.62 -15.61 -11.13
C PHE A 194 2.99 -15.36 -11.80
N GLY A 195 3.05 -15.31 -13.15
CA GLY A 195 4.29 -15.07 -13.90
C GLY A 195 5.05 -16.35 -14.28
N PHE A 196 4.40 -17.52 -14.31
CA PHE A 196 5.05 -18.77 -14.73
C PHE A 196 5.56 -18.74 -16.18
N ASP A 197 4.99 -17.90 -17.05
CA ASP A 197 5.45 -17.67 -18.41
C ASP A 197 6.75 -16.84 -18.49
N LEU A 198 7.15 -16.21 -17.37
CA LEU A 198 8.39 -15.45 -17.24
C LEU A 198 9.57 -16.32 -16.81
N LEU A 199 9.29 -17.55 -16.38
CA LEU A 199 10.30 -18.56 -16.07
C LEU A 199 10.93 -19.05 -17.38
N GLY A 200 12.26 -18.98 -17.47
CA GLY A 200 12.98 -19.49 -18.64
C GLY A 200 12.80 -21.01 -18.76
N GLN A 201 12.94 -21.57 -19.97
CA GLN A 201 12.78 -23.01 -20.25
C GLN A 201 13.69 -23.91 -19.38
N GLU A 202 14.71 -23.38 -18.71
CA GLU A 202 15.62 -24.13 -17.83
C GLU A 202 15.09 -24.38 -16.42
N THR A 203 14.03 -23.71 -15.98
CA THR A 203 13.48 -23.89 -14.60
C THR A 203 12.38 -24.95 -14.49
N ALA A 204 11.97 -25.57 -15.61
CA ALA A 204 10.93 -26.59 -15.65
C ALA A 204 11.38 -28.00 -15.18
N VAL A 205 12.61 -28.15 -14.68
CA VAL A 205 13.20 -29.45 -14.31
C VAL A 205 13.59 -29.46 -12.83
N ALA A 206 12.63 -29.23 -11.94
CA ALA A 206 12.75 -29.56 -10.53
C ALA A 206 11.35 -29.69 -9.91
N ALA A 207 10.57 -30.64 -10.43
CA ALA A 207 9.40 -31.19 -9.77
C ALA A 207 9.76 -32.57 -9.21
#